data_AF-A0AAE4AY52-F1
#
_entry.id   AF-A0AAE4AY52-F1
#
_cell.length_a   1.000
_cell.length_b   1.000
_cell.length_c   1.000
_cell.angle_alpha   90.00
_cell.angle_beta   90.00
_cell.angle_gamma   90.00
#
_symmetry.space_group_name_H-M   'P 1'
#
loop_
_entity.id
_entity.type
_entity.pdbx_description
1 polymer ?
#
loop_
_entity_poly.entity_id
_entity_poly.type
_entity_poly.pdbx_seq_one_letter_code
_entity_poly.pdbx_strand_id
1 'polypeptide(L)'
;MSRCTQTEALRLFSALADADAGRLTGASLLGPVLPAIRPGQLTAESAGLLAKSLYRPRDTPAGAEMICYVVSSDGTPVAWLTYDAHVHAPPSGALTGYQRAHQQRAVTALSGLTRRAVAALARLRDHRDGRIPGDPPDPLDTSTRLLVAHATDPTLTWWVKPSGDLGALRNHLTVLTGQDVAEDGQVRVLEVDGFGDYGRHREHLELSVLCAIDALSATHEVPTSVIGDWLDAEGATRTDVTAAQITRAFTEAFAGIHPGRRSFAEAERDRLGWTAAMAAAGIPLRYFDTPLYTASVFDHTARAIRMPSPLAGIAVFRRGKQPA
;
A
#
# COMPACT_ATOMS: atom_id res chain seq x y z
N MET A 1 23.58 -6.14 10.45
CA MET A 1 23.00 -5.92 9.11
C MET A 1 23.46 -7.04 8.19
N SER A 2 22.58 -7.60 7.36
CA SER A 2 22.96 -8.61 6.35
C SER A 2 23.47 -7.93 5.10
N ARG A 3 24.49 -8.51 4.45
CA ARG A 3 25.04 -7.99 3.19
C ARG A 3 24.05 -8.26 2.05
N CYS A 4 23.85 -7.28 1.18
CA CYS A 4 22.90 -7.34 0.07
C CYS A 4 23.49 -6.77 -1.23
N THR A 5 22.73 -6.87 -2.32
CA THR A 5 23.10 -6.24 -3.59
C THR A 5 22.83 -4.73 -3.55
N GLN A 6 23.47 -3.94 -4.43
CA GLN A 6 23.20 -2.51 -4.50
C GLN A 6 21.73 -2.21 -4.85
N THR A 7 21.13 -2.97 -5.77
CA THR A 7 19.72 -2.81 -6.13
C THR A 7 18.80 -3.06 -4.95
N GLU A 8 19.08 -4.09 -4.16
CA GLU A 8 18.35 -4.38 -2.94
C GLU A 8 18.53 -3.29 -1.89
N ALA A 9 19.75 -2.80 -1.69
CA ALA A 9 20.03 -1.69 -0.78
C ALA A 9 19.24 -0.44 -1.17
N LEU A 10 19.21 -0.05 -2.45
CA LEU A 10 18.44 1.11 -2.90
C LEU A 10 16.94 0.95 -2.62
N ARG A 11 16.37 -0.25 -2.83
CA ARG A 11 14.97 -0.55 -2.46
C ARG A 11 14.74 -0.42 -0.95
N LEU A 12 15.70 -0.89 -0.14
CA LEU A 12 15.64 -0.78 1.32
C LEU A 12 15.78 0.69 1.78
N PHE A 13 16.61 1.49 1.12
CA PHE A 13 16.74 2.93 1.41
C PHE A 13 15.43 3.67 1.18
N SER A 14 14.72 3.38 0.08
CA SER A 14 13.37 3.92 -0.18
C SER A 14 12.36 3.52 0.90
N ALA A 15 12.58 2.38 1.57
CA ALA A 15 11.75 1.92 2.69
C ALA A 15 12.28 2.36 4.08
N LEU A 16 13.36 3.16 4.12
CA LEU A 16 14.07 3.58 5.33
C LEU A 16 14.56 2.41 6.20
N ALA A 17 14.80 1.26 5.57
CA ALA A 17 15.38 0.10 6.20
C ALA A 17 16.90 0.14 6.10
N ASP A 18 17.58 -0.31 7.15
CA ASP A 18 19.04 -0.41 7.16
C ASP A 18 19.52 -1.42 6.12
N ALA A 19 20.52 -1.06 5.31
CA ALA A 19 21.11 -2.00 4.34
C ALA A 19 22.62 -1.79 4.16
N ASP A 20 23.33 -2.89 3.84
CA ASP A 20 24.77 -2.91 3.58
C ASP A 20 25.05 -3.61 2.25
N ALA A 21 25.46 -2.84 1.24
CA ALA A 21 25.93 -3.32 -0.07
C ALA A 21 27.46 -3.20 -0.22
N GLY A 22 28.20 -3.35 0.88
CA GLY A 22 29.65 -3.22 0.97
C GLY A 22 30.08 -1.75 1.05
N ARG A 23 30.28 -1.13 -0.12
CA ARG A 23 30.71 0.27 -0.16
C ARG A 23 29.57 1.25 0.08
N LEU A 24 28.33 0.83 -0.15
CA LEU A 24 27.15 1.67 0.01
C LEU A 24 26.31 1.13 1.16
N THR A 25 26.13 1.94 2.19
CA THR A 25 25.37 1.58 3.39
C THR A 25 24.30 2.63 3.66
N GLY A 26 23.17 2.21 4.23
CA GLY A 26 22.10 3.08 4.67
C GLY A 26 21.71 2.72 6.09
N ALA A 27 21.47 3.74 6.91
CA ALA A 27 21.18 3.54 8.32
C ALA A 27 20.16 4.55 8.85
N SER A 28 19.17 4.03 9.56
CA SER A 28 18.12 4.76 10.23
C SER A 28 18.61 5.36 11.54
N LEU A 29 18.24 6.61 11.78
CA LEU A 29 18.45 7.30 13.05
C LEU A 29 17.17 7.30 13.90
N LEU A 30 16.13 6.57 13.46
CA LEU A 30 14.87 6.40 14.17
C LEU A 30 14.95 5.29 15.23
N GLY A 31 15.96 4.42 15.14
CA GLY A 31 16.16 3.30 16.05
C GLY A 31 16.76 3.72 17.39
N PRO A 32 16.64 2.87 18.43
CA PRO A 32 17.20 3.13 19.77
C PRO A 32 18.74 3.05 19.81
N VAL A 33 19.36 2.40 18.83
CA VAL A 33 20.81 2.27 18.71
C VAL A 33 21.24 3.03 17.46
N LEU A 34 21.97 4.13 17.67
CA LEU A 34 22.47 4.94 16.56
C LEU A 34 23.69 4.28 15.91
N PRO A 35 23.74 4.19 14.58
CA PRO A 35 24.90 3.71 13.86
C PRO A 35 26.09 4.67 14.05
N ALA A 36 27.31 4.13 14.10
CA ALA A 36 28.52 4.94 14.10
C ALA A 36 28.76 5.54 12.70
N ILE A 37 28.22 6.73 12.45
CA ILE A 37 28.40 7.46 11.19
C ILE A 37 29.58 8.41 11.34
N ARG A 38 30.65 8.15 10.59
CA ARG A 38 31.81 9.04 10.56
C ARG A 38 31.50 10.19 9.59
N PRO A 39 31.81 11.45 9.93
CA PRO A 39 31.60 12.58 9.02
C PRO A 39 32.47 12.51 7.76
N GLY A 40 33.53 11.69 7.73
CA GLY A 40 34.35 11.48 6.54
C GLY A 40 34.92 12.78 5.98
N GLN A 41 34.73 13.02 4.69
CA GLN A 41 35.19 14.22 3.95
C GLN A 41 34.13 15.34 3.87
N LEU A 42 33.10 15.32 4.72
CA LEU A 42 32.07 16.37 4.71
C LEU A 42 32.65 17.75 5.03
N THR A 43 31.99 18.81 4.51
CA THR A 43 32.25 20.18 4.94
C THR A 43 31.87 20.36 6.42
N ALA A 44 32.47 21.35 7.11
CA ALA A 44 32.19 21.62 8.52
C ALA A 44 30.68 21.87 8.79
N GLU A 45 30.00 22.54 7.87
CA GLU A 45 28.56 22.78 7.92
C GLU A 45 27.75 21.47 7.85
N SER A 46 28.04 20.62 6.87
CA SER A 46 27.37 19.31 6.71
C SER A 46 27.65 18.37 7.89
N ALA A 47 28.89 18.38 8.38
CA ALA A 47 29.26 17.63 9.58
C ALA A 47 28.53 18.15 10.84
N GLY A 48 28.33 19.47 10.94
CA GLY A 48 27.57 20.11 12.02
C GLY A 48 26.10 19.69 12.03
N LEU A 49 25.44 19.65 10.88
CA LEU A 49 24.05 19.17 10.75
C LEU A 49 23.91 17.70 11.16
N LEU A 50 24.84 16.86 10.70
CA LEU A 50 24.90 15.45 11.06
C LEU A 50 25.13 15.26 12.57
N ALA A 51 26.07 15.99 13.14
CA ALA A 51 26.37 15.94 14.57
C ALA A 51 25.17 16.40 15.42
N LYS A 52 24.46 17.46 15.02
CA LYS A 52 23.24 17.94 15.69
C LYS A 52 22.16 16.85 15.78
N SER A 53 22.05 16.03 14.73
CA SER A 53 21.06 14.95 14.67
C SER A 53 21.51 13.71 15.44
N LEU A 54 22.78 13.32 15.34
CA LEU A 54 23.31 12.10 15.98
C LEU A 54 23.56 12.24 17.47
N TYR A 55 24.02 13.39 17.94
CA TYR A 55 24.40 13.62 19.34
C TYR A 55 23.34 14.42 20.10
N ARG A 56 22.11 14.44 19.59
CA ARG A 56 20.98 15.06 20.28
C ARG A 56 20.77 14.39 21.64
N PRO A 57 20.59 15.13 22.74
CA PRO A 57 20.20 14.55 24.01
C PRO A 57 18.88 13.77 23.86
N ARG A 58 18.77 12.63 24.54
CA ARG A 58 17.63 11.72 24.41
C ARG A 58 16.28 12.40 24.70
N ASP A 59 16.28 13.37 25.61
CA ASP A 59 15.09 14.10 26.06
C ASP A 59 14.79 15.34 25.22
N THR A 60 15.62 15.66 24.22
CA THR A 60 15.35 16.77 23.29
C THR A 60 14.47 16.26 22.15
N PRO A 61 13.29 16.85 21.91
CA PRO A 61 12.45 16.50 20.76
C PRO A 61 13.17 16.66 19.43
N ALA A 62 12.84 15.79 18.46
CA ALA A 62 13.34 15.94 17.10
C ALA A 62 12.66 17.15 16.42
N GLY A 63 13.44 18.10 15.88
CA GLY A 63 12.92 19.14 14.99
C GLY A 63 12.71 18.63 13.55
N ALA A 64 12.07 19.45 12.72
CA ALA A 64 11.83 19.18 11.29
C ALA A 64 13.11 18.99 10.48
N GLU A 65 14.12 19.79 10.78
CA GLU A 65 15.41 19.81 10.10
C GLU A 65 16.35 18.68 10.52
N MET A 66 15.96 17.89 11.53
CA MET A 66 16.77 16.79 12.02
C MET A 66 16.80 15.65 11.01
N ILE A 67 17.93 14.97 10.93
CA ILE A 67 18.14 13.82 10.05
C ILE A 67 17.51 12.58 10.66
N CYS A 68 16.77 11.82 9.86
CA CYS A 68 16.14 10.55 10.25
C CYS A 68 16.78 9.33 9.57
N TYR A 69 17.48 9.52 8.44
CA TYR A 69 18.12 8.44 7.70
C TYR A 69 19.35 8.94 6.95
N VAL A 70 20.43 8.16 6.91
CA VAL A 70 21.70 8.54 6.25
C VAL A 70 22.16 7.42 5.33
N VAL A 71 22.58 7.79 4.11
CA VAL A 71 23.28 6.90 3.17
C VAL A 71 24.74 7.31 3.10
N SER A 72 25.64 6.34 3.25
CA SER A 72 27.08 6.51 3.21
C SER A 72 27.74 5.68 2.12
N SER A 73 28.78 6.25 1.50
CA SER A 73 29.63 5.57 0.54
C SER A 73 31.07 5.52 1.06
N ASP A 74 31.61 4.32 1.26
CA ASP A 74 32.93 4.06 1.86
C ASP A 74 33.10 4.80 3.20
N GLY A 75 32.03 4.81 4.00
CA GLY A 75 31.98 5.45 5.33
C GLY A 75 31.79 6.97 5.30
N THR A 76 31.72 7.61 4.13
CA THR A 76 31.42 9.04 3.99
C THR A 76 29.93 9.24 3.66
N PRO A 77 29.18 10.05 4.42
CA PRO A 77 27.79 10.36 4.10
C PRO A 77 27.67 11.03 2.72
N VAL A 78 26.78 10.51 1.88
CA VAL A 78 26.56 10.99 0.51
C VAL A 78 25.15 11.50 0.26
N ALA A 79 24.19 11.14 1.11
CA ALA A 79 22.84 11.69 1.14
C ALA A 79 22.20 11.43 2.51
N TRP A 80 21.22 12.24 2.90
CA TRP A 80 20.42 12.00 4.09
C TRP A 80 19.00 12.56 3.94
N LEU A 81 18.09 12.04 4.75
CA LEU A 81 16.68 12.40 4.77
C LEU A 81 16.33 13.03 6.12
N THR A 82 15.52 14.09 6.12
CA THR A 82 15.00 14.72 7.34
C THR A 82 13.65 14.13 7.79
N TYR A 83 13.19 14.51 8.99
CA TYR A 83 11.87 14.10 9.48
C TYR A 83 10.71 14.56 8.58
N ASP A 84 10.84 15.68 7.88
CA ASP A 84 9.85 16.19 6.93
C ASP A 84 10.04 15.62 5.51
N ALA A 85 10.72 14.48 5.38
CA ALA A 85 11.00 13.79 4.11
C ALA A 85 11.77 14.63 3.06
N HIS A 86 12.58 15.60 3.49
CA HIS A 86 13.45 16.35 2.58
C HIS A 86 14.79 15.64 2.41
N VAL A 87 15.20 15.44 1.16
CA VAL A 87 16.49 14.82 0.81
C VAL A 87 17.55 15.90 0.68
N HIS A 88 18.64 15.74 1.42
CA HIS A 88 19.80 16.60 1.34
C HIS A 88 21.01 15.79 0.88
N ALA A 89 21.88 16.45 0.13
CA ALA A 89 23.11 15.87 -0.37
C ALA A 89 24.25 16.87 -0.14
N PRO A 90 25.40 16.44 0.40
CA PRO A 90 26.56 17.32 0.56
C PRO A 90 27.09 17.78 -0.81
N PRO A 91 27.80 18.93 -0.85
CA PRO A 91 28.35 19.46 -2.10
C PRO A 91 29.22 18.44 -2.85
N SER A 92 28.98 18.29 -4.15
CA SER A 92 29.62 17.26 -4.99
C SER A 92 31.13 17.43 -5.18
N GLY A 93 31.66 18.62 -4.86
CA GLY A 93 33.11 18.91 -4.85
C GLY A 93 33.87 18.25 -3.70
N ALA A 94 33.18 17.81 -2.65
CA ALA A 94 33.76 17.08 -1.52
C ALA A 94 33.78 15.55 -1.73
N LEU A 95 33.29 15.07 -2.88
CA LEU A 95 33.12 13.65 -3.18
C LEU A 95 33.97 13.21 -4.37
N THR A 96 34.51 11.98 -4.28
CA THR A 96 35.14 11.29 -5.41
C THR A 96 34.12 10.96 -6.51
N GLY A 97 34.60 10.62 -7.72
CA GLY A 97 33.72 10.32 -8.86
C GLY A 97 32.71 9.20 -8.59
N TYR A 98 33.11 8.11 -7.93
CA TYR A 98 32.19 7.01 -7.61
C TYR A 98 31.24 7.37 -6.46
N GLN A 99 31.68 8.15 -5.45
CA GLN A 99 30.81 8.65 -4.39
C GLN A 99 29.72 9.57 -4.94
N ARG A 100 30.02 10.36 -5.98
CA ARG A 100 29.04 11.18 -6.68
C ARG A 100 27.99 10.31 -7.40
N ALA A 101 28.38 9.20 -8.01
CA ALA A 101 27.44 8.25 -8.60
C ALA A 101 26.56 7.58 -7.53
N HIS A 102 27.12 7.22 -6.37
CA HIS A 102 26.35 6.71 -5.24
C HIS A 102 25.41 7.76 -4.65
N GLN A 103 25.84 9.03 -4.53
CA GLN A 103 24.99 10.15 -4.11
C GLN A 103 23.76 10.27 -5.02
N GLN A 104 23.92 10.28 -6.34
CA GLN A 104 22.80 10.38 -7.27
C GLN A 104 21.79 9.24 -7.07
N ARG A 105 22.27 8.00 -6.97
CA ARG A 105 21.40 6.83 -6.73
C ARG A 105 20.70 6.90 -5.38
N ALA A 106 21.40 7.32 -4.34
CA ALA A 106 20.85 7.49 -2.99
C ALA A 106 19.79 8.59 -2.96
N VAL A 107 20.03 9.73 -3.61
CA VAL A 107 19.05 10.81 -3.74
C VAL A 107 17.80 10.30 -4.47
N THR A 108 17.96 9.61 -5.60
CA THR A 108 16.81 9.01 -6.31
C THR A 108 16.02 8.05 -5.42
N ALA A 109 16.69 7.16 -4.67
CA ALA A 109 16.03 6.21 -3.78
C ALA A 109 15.29 6.92 -2.63
N LEU A 110 15.91 7.92 -2.00
CA LEU A 110 15.33 8.68 -0.89
C LEU A 110 14.26 9.68 -1.35
N SER A 111 14.26 10.13 -2.60
CA SER A 111 13.15 10.90 -3.16
C SER A 111 11.97 9.99 -3.55
N GLY A 112 12.26 8.75 -3.94
CA GLY A 112 11.29 7.70 -4.24
C GLY A 112 10.87 6.88 -3.02
N LEU A 113 10.58 7.51 -1.88
CA LEU A 113 10.18 6.79 -0.66
C LEU A 113 8.97 5.90 -0.92
N THR A 114 8.95 4.71 -0.31
CA THR A 114 7.79 3.82 -0.35
C THR A 114 6.61 4.45 0.37
N ARG A 115 5.41 3.98 0.04
CA ARG A 115 4.17 4.46 0.66
C ARG A 115 4.22 4.37 2.19
N ARG A 116 4.72 3.23 2.70
CA ARG A 116 4.86 2.95 4.14
C ARG A 116 5.91 3.83 4.82
N ALA A 117 7.02 4.11 4.16
CA ALA A 117 8.07 4.98 4.71
C ALA A 117 7.54 6.40 4.93
N VAL A 118 6.81 6.94 3.96
CA VAL A 118 6.19 8.27 4.10
C VAL A 118 5.13 8.29 5.20
N ALA A 119 4.28 7.26 5.29
CA ALA A 119 3.30 7.16 6.37
C ALA A 119 3.96 7.13 7.76
N ALA A 120 5.09 6.42 7.91
CA ALA A 120 5.84 6.40 9.16
C ALA A 120 6.41 7.79 9.52
N LEU A 121 6.96 8.53 8.55
CA LEU A 121 7.43 9.89 8.76
C LEU A 121 6.29 10.85 9.11
N ALA A 122 5.14 10.74 8.45
CA ALA A 122 3.96 11.54 8.76
C ALA A 122 3.49 11.34 10.21
N ARG A 123 3.45 10.08 10.69
CA ARG A 123 3.11 9.79 12.10
C ARG A 123 4.12 10.36 13.09
N LEU A 124 5.41 10.32 12.75
CA LEU A 124 6.45 10.92 13.58
C LEU A 124 6.30 12.44 13.67
N ARG A 125 5.96 13.08 12.54
CA ARG A 125 5.62 14.51 12.51
C ARG A 125 4.38 14.82 13.34
N ASP A 126 3.32 14.04 13.19
CA ASP A 126 2.08 14.25 13.95
C ASP A 126 2.30 14.15 15.45
N HIS A 127 3.10 13.16 15.88
CA HIS A 127 3.49 13.02 17.28
C HIS A 127 4.34 14.21 17.76
N ARG A 128 5.32 14.65 16.96
CA ARG A 128 6.17 15.81 17.28
C ARG A 128 5.35 17.09 17.43
N ASP A 129 4.44 17.33 16.50
CA ASP A 129 3.66 18.57 16.39
C ASP A 129 2.38 18.53 17.23
N GLY A 130 2.08 17.41 17.90
CA GLY A 130 0.82 17.20 18.62
C GLY A 130 -0.42 17.25 17.72
N ARG A 131 -0.24 16.95 16.43
CA ARG A 131 -1.28 17.06 15.40
C ARG A 131 -2.15 15.81 15.38
N ILE A 132 -3.46 16.01 15.23
CA ILE A 132 -4.42 14.92 15.00
C ILE A 132 -4.90 15.06 13.55
N PRO A 133 -4.46 14.17 12.63
CA PRO A 133 -4.74 14.28 11.19
C PRO A 133 -6.21 13.95 10.80
N GLY A 134 -7.18 14.12 11.70
CA GLY A 134 -8.55 13.63 11.56
C GLY A 134 -8.79 12.29 12.25
N ASP A 135 -9.94 11.68 11.99
CA ASP A 135 -10.36 10.44 12.65
C ASP A 135 -9.64 9.23 12.06
N PRO A 136 -8.70 8.60 12.81
CA PRO A 136 -8.05 7.38 12.35
C PRO A 136 -9.07 6.23 12.24
N PRO A 137 -8.76 5.19 11.46
CA PRO A 137 -9.60 3.98 11.44
C PRO A 137 -9.72 3.40 12.84
N ASP A 138 -10.95 3.09 13.25
CA ASP A 138 -11.24 2.34 14.48
C ASP A 138 -11.14 0.84 14.16
N PRO A 139 -10.28 0.06 14.84
CA PRO A 139 -10.16 -1.38 14.62
C PRO A 139 -11.46 -2.18 14.78
N LEU A 140 -12.45 -1.61 15.47
CA LEU A 140 -13.77 -2.21 15.68
C LEU A 140 -14.81 -1.74 14.66
N ASP A 141 -14.52 -0.68 13.92
CA ASP A 141 -15.39 -0.15 12.88
C ASP A 141 -15.02 -0.77 11.53
N THR A 142 -16.05 -1.10 10.73
CA THR A 142 -15.88 -1.58 9.35
C THR A 142 -15.72 -0.44 8.34
N SER A 143 -15.69 0.82 8.81
CA SER A 143 -15.68 1.97 7.93
C SER A 143 -14.32 2.19 7.27
N THR A 144 -14.34 2.40 5.96
CA THR A 144 -13.14 2.63 5.17
C THR A 144 -12.52 4.00 5.45
N ARG A 145 -11.19 4.07 5.43
CA ARG A 145 -10.43 5.31 5.61
C ARG A 145 -9.24 5.37 4.67
N LEU A 146 -8.91 6.57 4.20
CA LEU A 146 -7.73 6.86 3.40
C LEU A 146 -6.85 7.86 4.15
N LEU A 147 -5.56 7.59 4.29
CA LEU A 147 -4.58 8.58 4.72
C LEU A 147 -3.99 9.22 3.48
N VAL A 148 -4.37 10.46 3.21
CA VAL A 148 -3.88 11.24 2.06
C VAL A 148 -2.78 12.18 2.50
N ALA A 149 -1.78 12.41 1.65
CA ALA A 149 -0.72 13.37 1.87
C ALA A 149 -0.86 14.61 0.99
N HIS A 150 -0.36 15.73 1.49
CA HIS A 150 -0.19 16.96 0.73
C HIS A 150 0.82 16.75 -0.42
N ALA A 151 0.59 17.34 -1.59
CA ALA A 151 1.39 17.03 -2.78
C ALA A 151 2.85 17.52 -2.65
N THR A 152 3.07 18.68 -2.03
CA THR A 152 4.41 19.26 -1.86
C THR A 152 5.02 18.98 -0.49
N ASP A 153 4.26 18.40 0.43
CA ASP A 153 4.70 18.08 1.79
C ASP A 153 4.15 16.70 2.17
N PRO A 154 4.83 15.63 1.76
CA PRO A 154 4.29 14.27 1.86
C PRO A 154 4.14 13.79 3.31
N THR A 155 4.69 14.51 4.28
CA THR A 155 4.54 14.20 5.72
C THR A 155 3.37 14.91 6.38
N LEU A 156 2.74 15.88 5.69
CA LEU A 156 1.50 16.49 6.10
C LEU A 156 0.33 15.70 5.54
N THR A 157 -0.48 15.10 6.41
CA THR A 157 -1.46 14.07 6.02
C THR A 157 -2.84 14.26 6.65
N TRP A 158 -3.88 13.68 6.06
CA TRP A 158 -5.21 13.67 6.64
C TRP A 158 -5.90 12.32 6.45
N TRP A 159 -6.61 11.86 7.48
CA TRP A 159 -7.56 10.77 7.36
C TRP A 159 -8.85 11.29 6.76
N VAL A 160 -9.28 10.69 5.65
CA VAL A 160 -10.52 11.01 4.97
C VAL A 160 -11.36 9.76 4.77
N LYS A 161 -12.67 9.94 4.77
CA LYS A 161 -13.61 8.90 4.36
C LYS A 161 -13.66 8.86 2.82
N PRO A 162 -13.53 7.70 2.18
CA PRO A 162 -13.72 7.60 0.73
C PRO A 162 -15.18 7.87 0.36
N SER A 163 -15.38 8.10 -0.94
CA SER A 163 -16.69 8.25 -1.56
C SER A 163 -16.67 7.48 -2.88
N GLY A 164 -17.76 6.76 -3.19
CA GLY A 164 -17.99 6.18 -4.51
C GLY A 164 -18.02 7.20 -5.66
N ASP A 165 -18.19 8.49 -5.33
CA ASP A 165 -18.07 9.62 -6.26
C ASP A 165 -16.67 10.25 -6.18
N LEU A 166 -15.88 10.05 -7.24
CA LEU A 166 -14.54 10.60 -7.40
C LEU A 166 -14.54 12.14 -7.45
N GLY A 167 -15.52 12.76 -8.11
CA GLY A 167 -15.62 14.21 -8.19
C GLY A 167 -15.88 14.84 -6.83
N ALA A 168 -16.79 14.24 -6.05
CA ALA A 168 -17.05 14.66 -4.68
C ALA A 168 -15.83 14.49 -3.78
N LEU A 169 -15.11 13.36 -3.87
CA LEU A 169 -13.90 13.13 -3.08
C LEU A 169 -12.79 14.14 -3.44
N ARG A 170 -12.57 14.39 -4.73
CA ARG A 170 -11.62 15.40 -5.21
C ARG A 170 -11.95 16.78 -4.68
N ASN A 171 -13.21 17.21 -4.77
CA ASN A 171 -13.65 18.49 -4.22
C ASN A 171 -13.40 18.59 -2.70
N HIS A 172 -13.69 17.52 -1.96
CA HIS A 172 -13.39 17.46 -0.52
C HIS A 172 -11.90 17.58 -0.23
N LEU A 173 -11.06 16.87 -0.99
CA LEU A 173 -9.60 16.93 -0.87
C LEU A 173 -9.04 18.31 -1.25
N THR A 174 -9.61 18.96 -2.25
CA THR A 174 -9.23 20.33 -2.62
C THR A 174 -9.50 21.31 -1.48
N VAL A 175 -10.66 21.20 -0.83
CA VAL A 175 -11.00 22.04 0.34
C VAL A 175 -10.08 21.72 1.52
N LEU A 176 -9.79 20.45 1.76
CA LEU A 176 -9.00 19.99 2.91
C LEU A 176 -7.51 20.37 2.79
N THR A 177 -6.95 20.23 1.59
CA THR A 177 -5.51 20.44 1.33
C THR A 177 -5.20 21.85 0.83
N GLY A 178 -6.19 22.59 0.34
CA GLY A 178 -5.99 23.89 -0.31
C GLY A 178 -5.34 23.79 -1.70
N GLN A 179 -5.23 22.59 -2.28
CA GLN A 179 -4.64 22.34 -3.59
C GLN A 179 -5.70 21.84 -4.57
N ASP A 180 -5.63 22.27 -5.83
CA ASP A 180 -6.55 21.77 -6.85
C ASP A 180 -6.24 20.29 -7.18
N VAL A 181 -7.14 19.39 -6.77
CA VAL A 181 -7.08 17.95 -7.05
C VAL A 181 -7.97 17.65 -8.26
N ALA A 182 -7.48 17.93 -9.45
CA ALA A 182 -8.16 17.64 -10.71
C ALA A 182 -7.87 16.22 -11.23
N GLU A 183 -6.70 15.65 -10.91
CA GLU A 183 -6.20 14.38 -11.47
C GLU A 183 -5.71 13.39 -10.39
N ASP A 184 -5.74 12.08 -10.68
CA ASP A 184 -5.38 11.01 -9.72
C ASP A 184 -3.92 11.03 -9.26
N GLY A 185 -3.02 11.66 -10.02
CA GLY A 185 -1.60 11.81 -9.67
C GLY A 185 -1.29 12.95 -8.71
N GLN A 186 -2.28 13.81 -8.40
CA GLN A 186 -2.08 15.00 -7.57
C GLN A 186 -2.26 14.74 -6.07
N VAL A 187 -2.83 13.58 -5.70
CA VAL A 187 -2.98 13.16 -4.30
C VAL A 187 -2.28 11.85 -4.08
N ARG A 188 -1.39 11.83 -3.08
CA ARG A 188 -0.68 10.62 -2.69
C ARG A 188 -1.42 9.94 -1.54
N VAL A 189 -2.02 8.78 -1.80
CA VAL A 189 -2.60 7.93 -0.76
C VAL A 189 -1.51 7.11 -0.10
N LEU A 190 -1.33 7.28 1.21
CA LEU A 190 -0.28 6.64 2.00
C LEU A 190 -0.75 5.37 2.72
N GLU A 191 -1.97 5.39 3.22
CA GLU A 191 -2.56 4.25 3.90
C GLU A 191 -4.02 4.16 3.53
N VAL A 192 -4.52 2.93 3.56
CA VAL A 192 -5.93 2.65 3.37
C VAL A 192 -6.34 1.59 4.36
N ASP A 193 -7.51 1.78 4.93
CA ASP A 193 -8.15 0.83 5.83
C ASP A 193 -9.48 0.36 5.24
N GLY A 194 -9.76 -0.93 5.38
CA GLY A 194 -10.95 -1.57 4.81
C GLY A 194 -10.88 -1.95 3.33
N PHE A 195 -9.75 -1.77 2.63
CA PHE A 195 -9.60 -2.10 1.18
C PHE A 195 -8.92 -3.45 0.88
N GLY A 196 -8.91 -4.36 1.86
CA GLY A 196 -8.40 -5.73 1.69
C GLY A 196 -6.93 -5.78 1.25
N ASP A 197 -6.58 -6.87 0.57
CA ASP A 197 -5.22 -7.15 0.12
C ASP A 197 -4.76 -6.20 -1.02
N TYR A 198 -5.67 -5.72 -1.87
CA TYR A 198 -5.36 -4.66 -2.84
C TYR A 198 -4.79 -3.42 -2.13
N GLY A 199 -5.49 -2.90 -1.12
CA GLY A 199 -5.02 -1.75 -0.35
C GLY A 199 -3.70 -2.02 0.40
N ARG A 200 -3.56 -3.23 0.96
CA ARG A 200 -2.40 -3.64 1.77
C ARG A 200 -1.12 -3.79 0.96
N HIS A 201 -1.21 -4.33 -0.25
CA HIS A 201 -0.05 -4.78 -1.05
C HIS A 201 0.29 -3.89 -2.23
N ARG A 202 -0.64 -3.08 -2.75
CA ARG A 202 -0.37 -2.17 -3.86
C ARG A 202 0.43 -0.96 -3.38
N GLU A 203 1.61 -0.70 -3.94
CA GLU A 203 2.40 0.49 -3.58
C GLU A 203 1.77 1.80 -4.08
N HIS A 204 1.20 1.78 -5.29
CA HIS A 204 0.57 2.94 -5.92
C HIS A 204 -0.95 2.79 -5.94
N LEU A 205 -1.62 3.54 -5.07
CA LEU A 205 -3.07 3.55 -4.97
C LEU A 205 -3.63 4.76 -5.71
N GLU A 206 -4.46 4.48 -6.70
CA GLU A 206 -5.19 5.51 -7.46
C GLU A 206 -6.52 5.81 -6.79
N LEU A 207 -6.85 7.10 -6.63
CA LEU A 207 -8.12 7.53 -6.03
C LEU A 207 -9.32 7.01 -6.83
N SER A 208 -9.29 7.08 -8.16
CA SER A 208 -10.37 6.56 -8.99
C SER A 208 -10.67 5.08 -8.76
N VAL A 209 -9.64 4.25 -8.57
CA VAL A 209 -9.80 2.82 -8.25
C VAL A 209 -10.41 2.64 -6.88
N LEU A 210 -9.95 3.38 -5.87
CA LEU A 210 -10.51 3.31 -4.51
C LEU A 210 -11.98 3.76 -4.48
N CYS A 211 -12.34 4.81 -5.21
CA CYS A 211 -13.73 5.23 -5.41
C CYS A 211 -14.56 4.16 -6.13
N ALA A 212 -14.02 3.50 -7.15
CA ALA A 212 -14.72 2.42 -7.83
C ALA A 212 -14.99 1.24 -6.89
N ILE A 213 -14.04 0.89 -6.03
CA ILE A 213 -14.24 -0.15 -4.99
C ILE A 213 -15.37 0.26 -4.03
N ASP A 214 -15.39 1.52 -3.57
CA ASP A 214 -16.44 2.03 -2.68
C ASP A 214 -17.83 2.03 -3.36
N ALA A 215 -17.90 2.45 -4.63
CA ALA A 215 -19.13 2.44 -5.41
C ALA A 215 -19.67 1.02 -5.67
N LEU A 216 -18.79 0.07 -6.01
CA LEU A 216 -19.15 -1.34 -6.15
C LEU A 216 -19.60 -1.94 -4.82
N SER A 217 -18.96 -1.58 -3.71
CA SER A 217 -19.35 -2.02 -2.37
C SER A 217 -20.79 -1.61 -2.05
N ALA A 218 -21.13 -0.35 -2.31
CA ALA A 218 -22.49 0.16 -2.13
C ALA A 218 -23.50 -0.49 -3.09
N THR A 219 -23.13 -0.72 -4.35
CA THR A 219 -24.03 -1.27 -5.39
C THR A 219 -24.34 -2.75 -5.16
N HIS A 220 -23.38 -3.52 -4.68
CA HIS A 220 -23.51 -4.98 -4.53
C HIS A 220 -23.70 -5.44 -3.08
N GLU A 221 -23.74 -4.49 -2.12
CA GLU A 221 -23.84 -4.77 -0.68
C GLU A 221 -22.74 -5.73 -0.17
N VAL A 222 -21.54 -5.58 -0.72
CA VAL A 222 -20.35 -6.39 -0.37
C VAL A 222 -19.30 -5.47 0.25
N PRO A 223 -18.64 -5.83 1.36
CA PRO A 223 -17.57 -5.01 1.94
C PRO A 223 -16.46 -4.69 0.92
N THR A 224 -15.96 -3.46 0.94
CA THR A 224 -14.81 -3.02 0.14
C THR A 224 -13.59 -3.92 0.28
N SER A 225 -13.38 -4.54 1.44
CA SER A 225 -12.28 -5.48 1.69
C SER A 225 -12.37 -6.73 0.82
N VAL A 226 -13.58 -7.26 0.63
CA VAL A 226 -13.83 -8.43 -0.23
C VAL A 226 -13.54 -8.11 -1.70
N ILE A 227 -13.88 -6.89 -2.13
CA ILE A 227 -13.56 -6.40 -3.49
C ILE A 227 -12.05 -6.23 -3.65
N GLY A 228 -11.38 -5.69 -2.64
CA GLY A 228 -9.93 -5.57 -2.61
C GLY A 228 -9.20 -6.91 -2.64
N ASP A 229 -9.67 -7.90 -1.89
CA ASP A 229 -9.13 -9.27 -1.91
C ASP A 229 -9.37 -9.93 -3.28
N TRP A 230 -10.49 -9.65 -3.92
CA TRP A 230 -10.76 -10.12 -5.28
C TRP A 230 -9.80 -9.50 -6.28
N LEU A 231 -9.59 -8.19 -6.23
CA LEU A 231 -8.65 -7.48 -7.09
C LEU A 231 -7.23 -8.02 -6.95
N ASP A 232 -6.75 -8.23 -5.72
CA ASP A 232 -5.42 -8.85 -5.50
C ASP A 232 -5.35 -10.26 -6.12
N ALA A 233 -6.40 -11.08 -5.92
CA ALA A 233 -6.47 -12.42 -6.45
C ALA A 233 -6.53 -12.50 -7.98
N GLU A 234 -7.02 -11.44 -8.64
CA GLU A 234 -6.98 -11.26 -10.10
C GLU A 234 -5.67 -10.59 -10.60
N GLY A 235 -4.75 -10.26 -9.69
CA GLY A 235 -3.41 -9.77 -10.01
C GLY A 235 -3.27 -8.25 -10.07
N ALA A 236 -4.32 -7.49 -9.70
CA ALA A 236 -4.34 -6.02 -9.79
C ALA A 236 -3.29 -5.32 -8.90
N THR A 237 -2.67 -6.02 -7.95
CA THR A 237 -1.55 -5.47 -7.18
C THR A 237 -0.26 -5.38 -8.00
N ARG A 238 -0.15 -6.17 -9.08
CA ARG A 238 1.04 -6.30 -9.95
C ARG A 238 0.87 -5.67 -11.32
N THR A 239 -0.35 -5.38 -11.73
CA THR A 239 -0.67 -4.78 -13.04
C THR A 239 -1.51 -3.53 -12.84
N ASP A 240 -1.32 -2.54 -13.71
CA ASP A 240 -2.15 -1.34 -13.67
C ASP A 240 -3.58 -1.65 -14.13
N VAL A 241 -4.55 -1.17 -13.37
CA VAL A 241 -5.98 -1.39 -13.59
C VAL A 241 -6.72 -0.06 -13.43
N THR A 242 -7.67 0.20 -14.32
CA THR A 242 -8.48 1.42 -14.24
C THR A 242 -9.80 1.17 -13.52
N ALA A 243 -10.40 2.22 -12.96
CA ALA A 243 -11.72 2.18 -12.37
C ALA A 243 -12.77 1.51 -13.29
N ALA A 244 -12.78 1.87 -14.59
CA ALA A 244 -13.72 1.31 -15.56
C ALA A 244 -13.50 -0.19 -15.81
N GLN A 245 -12.24 -0.64 -15.87
CA GLN A 245 -11.91 -2.06 -16.03
C GLN A 245 -12.38 -2.86 -14.82
N ILE A 246 -12.14 -2.34 -13.62
CA ILE A 246 -12.57 -2.96 -12.35
C ILE A 246 -14.09 -3.08 -12.29
N THR A 247 -14.81 -1.98 -12.53
CA THR A 247 -16.28 -1.96 -12.49
C THR A 247 -16.88 -3.00 -13.43
N ARG A 248 -16.38 -3.07 -14.67
CA ARG A 248 -16.85 -4.06 -15.64
C ARG A 248 -16.52 -5.49 -15.21
N ALA A 249 -15.25 -5.76 -14.90
CA ALA A 249 -14.80 -7.11 -14.56
C ALA A 249 -15.48 -7.63 -13.28
N PHE A 250 -15.69 -6.78 -12.28
CA PHE A 250 -16.40 -7.14 -11.06
C PHE A 250 -17.86 -7.50 -11.36
N THR A 251 -18.56 -6.65 -12.11
CA THR A 251 -19.97 -6.86 -12.47
C THR A 251 -20.17 -8.15 -13.26
N GLU A 252 -19.25 -8.48 -14.16
CA GLU A 252 -19.28 -9.72 -14.93
C GLU A 252 -18.95 -10.96 -14.08
N ALA A 253 -18.01 -10.84 -13.15
CA ALA A 253 -17.56 -11.96 -12.32
C ALA A 253 -18.49 -12.24 -11.14
N PHE A 254 -19.07 -11.22 -10.50
CA PHE A 254 -19.78 -11.39 -9.24
C PHE A 254 -21.01 -12.30 -9.39
N ALA A 255 -21.01 -13.40 -8.62
CA ALA A 255 -22.04 -14.42 -8.65
C ALA A 255 -23.01 -14.34 -7.47
N GLY A 256 -22.72 -13.49 -6.47
CA GLY A 256 -23.53 -13.30 -5.28
C GLY A 256 -22.84 -13.74 -3.99
N ILE A 257 -23.57 -13.58 -2.88
CA ILE A 257 -23.17 -14.00 -1.53
C ILE A 257 -23.85 -15.34 -1.20
N HIS A 258 -23.09 -16.29 -0.70
CA HIS A 258 -23.57 -17.64 -0.37
C HIS A 258 -23.15 -18.05 1.05
N PRO A 259 -23.94 -18.90 1.76
CA PRO A 259 -23.56 -19.41 3.08
C PRO A 259 -22.24 -20.17 3.11
N GLY A 260 -21.87 -20.79 1.99
CA GLY A 260 -20.61 -21.52 1.84
C GLY A 260 -20.46 -22.12 0.45
N ARG A 261 -19.30 -22.75 0.21
CA ARG A 261 -18.94 -23.33 -1.09
C ARG A 261 -19.94 -24.37 -1.57
N ARG A 262 -20.41 -25.23 -0.66
CA ARG A 262 -21.39 -26.28 -0.98
C ARG A 262 -22.71 -25.71 -1.49
N SER A 263 -23.25 -24.69 -0.82
CA SER A 263 -24.52 -24.06 -1.22
C SER A 263 -24.43 -23.42 -2.61
N PHE A 264 -23.31 -22.76 -2.92
CA PHE A 264 -23.07 -22.24 -4.27
C PHE A 264 -22.98 -23.36 -5.30
N ALA A 265 -22.22 -24.43 -5.01
CA ALA A 265 -22.06 -25.55 -5.94
C ALA A 265 -23.41 -26.25 -6.21
N GLU A 266 -24.24 -26.45 -5.19
CA GLU A 266 -25.59 -27.02 -5.37
C GLU A 266 -26.46 -26.13 -6.27
N ALA A 267 -26.46 -24.82 -6.05
CA ALA A 267 -27.17 -23.86 -6.91
C ALA A 267 -26.63 -23.86 -8.36
N GLU A 268 -25.32 -23.93 -8.54
CA GLU A 268 -24.69 -23.95 -9.85
C GLU A 268 -24.95 -25.26 -10.59
N ARG A 269 -24.97 -26.40 -9.88
CA ARG A 269 -25.38 -27.70 -10.42
C ARG A 269 -26.81 -27.63 -10.97
N ASP A 270 -27.72 -27.06 -10.19
CA ASP A 270 -29.12 -26.92 -10.57
C ASP A 270 -29.28 -25.96 -11.76
N ARG A 271 -28.56 -24.83 -11.75
CA ARG A 271 -28.52 -23.86 -12.85
C ARG A 271 -28.03 -24.46 -14.17
N LEU A 272 -27.06 -25.37 -14.12
CA LEU A 272 -26.54 -26.09 -15.28
C LEU A 272 -27.44 -27.26 -15.73
N GLY A 273 -28.53 -27.54 -15.01
CA GLY A 273 -29.51 -28.56 -15.37
C GLY A 273 -29.13 -29.99 -14.99
N TRP A 274 -28.04 -30.21 -14.24
CA TRP A 274 -27.60 -31.55 -13.84
C TRP A 274 -28.66 -32.29 -13.03
N THR A 275 -29.32 -31.61 -12.10
CA THR A 275 -30.38 -32.20 -11.28
C THR A 275 -31.57 -32.66 -12.13
N ALA A 276 -31.97 -31.85 -13.12
CA ALA A 276 -33.04 -32.21 -14.04
C ALA A 276 -32.63 -33.37 -14.96
N ALA A 277 -31.39 -33.37 -15.47
CA ALA A 277 -30.87 -34.44 -16.31
C ALA A 277 -30.79 -35.79 -15.57
N MET A 278 -30.34 -35.79 -14.31
CA MET A 278 -30.32 -37.00 -13.48
C MET A 278 -31.72 -37.52 -13.19
N ALA A 279 -32.67 -36.63 -12.88
CA ALA A 279 -34.06 -36.99 -12.66
C ALA A 279 -34.69 -37.61 -13.92
N ALA A 280 -34.46 -37.03 -15.09
CA ALA A 280 -34.94 -37.56 -16.37
C ALA A 280 -34.33 -38.93 -16.72
N ALA A 281 -33.09 -39.18 -16.32
CA ALA A 281 -32.41 -40.47 -16.48
C ALA A 281 -32.79 -41.51 -15.39
N GLY A 282 -33.63 -41.16 -14.42
CA GLY A 282 -33.99 -42.04 -13.31
C GLY A 282 -32.85 -42.32 -12.33
N ILE A 283 -31.82 -41.46 -12.29
CA ILE A 283 -30.65 -41.62 -11.42
C ILE A 283 -30.86 -40.81 -10.13
N PRO A 284 -30.91 -41.45 -8.94
CA PRO A 284 -31.01 -40.73 -7.67
C PRO A 284 -29.84 -39.77 -7.43
N LEU A 285 -30.13 -38.55 -6.95
CA LEU A 285 -29.15 -37.49 -6.71
C LEU A 285 -28.06 -37.88 -5.68
N ARG A 286 -28.32 -38.85 -4.80
CA ARG A 286 -27.31 -39.39 -3.86
C ARG A 286 -26.08 -40.00 -4.55
N TYR A 287 -26.18 -40.32 -5.84
CA TYR A 287 -25.06 -40.79 -6.64
C TYR A 287 -24.24 -39.66 -7.30
N PHE A 288 -24.69 -38.41 -7.17
CA PHE A 288 -23.90 -37.25 -7.55
C PHE A 288 -22.91 -36.90 -6.44
N ASP A 289 -21.63 -36.92 -6.75
CA ASP A 289 -20.58 -36.56 -5.79
C ASP A 289 -20.50 -35.03 -5.60
N THR A 290 -21.38 -34.50 -4.75
CA THR A 290 -21.43 -33.07 -4.42
C THR A 290 -20.11 -32.55 -3.84
N PRO A 291 -19.39 -33.25 -2.94
CA PRO A 291 -18.07 -32.83 -2.49
C PRO A 291 -17.06 -32.66 -3.64
N LEU A 292 -16.94 -33.65 -4.52
CA LEU A 292 -16.02 -33.59 -5.65
C LEU A 292 -16.40 -32.47 -6.63
N TYR A 293 -17.70 -32.32 -6.92
CA TYR A 293 -18.21 -31.24 -7.76
C TYR A 293 -17.93 -29.87 -7.15
N THR A 294 -18.12 -29.72 -5.83
CA THR A 294 -17.81 -28.47 -5.11
C THR A 294 -16.33 -28.11 -5.25
N ALA A 295 -15.42 -29.07 -5.08
CA ALA A 295 -14.00 -28.84 -5.30
C ALA A 295 -13.73 -28.39 -6.75
N SER A 296 -14.24 -29.14 -7.73
CA SER A 296 -14.08 -28.83 -9.16
C SER A 296 -14.58 -27.43 -9.54
N VAL A 297 -15.71 -26.98 -8.99
CA VAL A 297 -16.25 -25.64 -9.23
C VAL A 297 -15.27 -24.57 -8.74
N PHE A 298 -14.74 -24.68 -7.52
CA PHE A 298 -13.85 -23.65 -6.98
C PHE A 298 -12.39 -23.75 -7.47
N ASP A 299 -12.00 -24.90 -8.01
CA ASP A 299 -10.69 -25.06 -8.65
C ASP A 299 -10.66 -24.42 -10.04
N HIS A 300 -11.77 -24.48 -10.79
CA HIS A 300 -11.79 -24.11 -12.21
C HIS A 300 -12.72 -22.97 -12.59
N THR A 301 -13.91 -22.87 -12.01
CA THR A 301 -14.97 -21.97 -12.52
C THR A 301 -15.28 -20.80 -11.60
N ALA A 302 -15.00 -20.93 -10.31
CA ALA A 302 -15.34 -19.92 -9.32
C ALA A 302 -14.17 -19.63 -8.36
N ARG A 303 -14.27 -18.49 -7.69
CA ARG A 303 -13.42 -18.08 -6.58
C ARG A 303 -14.34 -17.69 -5.43
N ALA A 304 -14.01 -18.15 -4.23
CA ALA A 304 -14.69 -17.74 -3.00
C ALA A 304 -13.78 -16.84 -2.20
N ILE A 305 -14.33 -15.70 -1.77
CA ILE A 305 -13.69 -14.82 -0.78
C ILE A 305 -14.55 -14.84 0.46
N ARG A 306 -13.91 -15.03 1.61
CA ARG A 306 -14.61 -15.13 2.89
C ARG A 306 -15.10 -13.74 3.31
N MET A 307 -16.34 -13.65 3.75
CA MET A 307 -16.86 -12.40 4.31
C MET A 307 -16.16 -12.10 5.65
N PRO A 308 -15.80 -10.84 5.94
CA PRO A 308 -15.20 -10.47 7.22
C PRO A 308 -16.21 -10.62 8.36
N SER A 309 -15.73 -10.99 9.55
CA SER A 309 -16.58 -11.05 10.76
C SER A 309 -17.19 -9.67 11.05
N PRO A 310 -18.48 -9.58 11.47
CA PRO A 310 -19.39 -10.67 11.84
C PRO A 310 -20.21 -11.24 10.66
N LEU A 311 -19.97 -10.79 9.43
CA LEU A 311 -20.72 -11.28 8.27
C LEU A 311 -20.33 -12.74 7.99
N ALA A 312 -21.34 -13.62 7.92
CA ALA A 312 -21.15 -15.03 7.63
C ALA A 312 -21.25 -15.30 6.12
N GLY A 313 -20.51 -16.31 5.65
CA GLY A 313 -20.57 -16.80 4.28
C GLY A 313 -19.39 -16.39 3.41
N ILE A 314 -19.60 -16.46 2.10
CA ILE A 314 -18.61 -16.18 1.06
C ILE A 314 -19.22 -15.30 -0.03
N ALA A 315 -18.46 -14.34 -0.54
CA ALA A 315 -18.72 -13.76 -1.85
C ALA A 315 -18.11 -14.67 -2.92
N VAL A 316 -18.88 -14.96 -3.97
CA VAL A 316 -18.46 -15.83 -5.05
C VAL A 316 -18.29 -15.05 -6.33
N PHE A 317 -17.19 -15.31 -7.03
CA PHE A 317 -16.83 -14.69 -8.30
C PHE A 317 -16.57 -15.78 -9.33
N ARG A 318 -17.20 -15.71 -10.50
CA ARG A 318 -16.90 -16.57 -11.64
C ARG A 318 -15.55 -16.16 -12.22
N ARG A 319 -14.69 -17.15 -12.49
CA ARG A 319 -13.44 -16.89 -13.20
C ARG A 319 -13.75 -16.61 -14.67
N GLY A 320 -13.18 -15.53 -15.22
CA GLY A 320 -13.23 -15.30 -16.66
C GLY A 320 -12.64 -16.51 -17.41
N LYS A 321 -13.14 -16.81 -18.61
CA LYS A 321 -12.51 -17.84 -19.46
C LYS A 321 -11.03 -17.44 -19.63
N GLN A 322 -10.11 -18.27 -19.14
CA GLN A 322 -8.72 -18.13 -19.53
C GLN A 322 -8.67 -18.23 -21.06
N PRO A 323 -8.10 -17.25 -21.79
CA PRO A 323 -7.82 -17.46 -23.19
C PRO A 323 -6.89 -18.69 -23.29
N ALA A 324 -7.31 -19.66 -24.11
CA ALA A 324 -6.54 -20.84 -24.43
C ALA A 324 -5.27 -20.50 -25.20
#